data_AF-A0ABD2FPB3-F1
#
_entry.id   AF-A0ABD2FPB3-F1
#
_cell.length_a   1.000
_cell.length_b   1.000
_cell.length_c   1.000
_cell.angle_alpha   90.00
_cell.angle_beta   90.00
_cell.angle_gamma   90.00
#
_symmetry.space_group_name_H-M   'P 1'
#
loop_
_entity.id
_entity.type
_entity.pdbx_description
1 polymer ?
#
loop_
_entity_poly.entity_id
_entity_poly.type
_entity_poly.pdbx_seq_one_letter_code
_entity_poly.pdbx_strand_id
1 'polypeptide(L)'
;MSEISEEEWKRDLTSILEDLSSAQYIKMKECLRGFPRVLKDGQSREEMPGKIIEFYGKEKSILEMERVMKQIPRMDDRTQSLLKPYVQKVRSKPEKQQHEMKRRREEEPEEGTRPAAEKKLARLRSALVQNMSRELINQLLDDLLMDGVLNDGEKDSVLQENDTSADRARCLIDMVKRKGRGASRKFICHIQSRDPTLSADLGLPV
;
A
#
# COMPACT_ATOMS: atom_id res chain seq x y z
N MET A 1 -8.99 -4.25 29.52
CA MET A 1 -8.58 -4.47 28.12
C MET A 1 -9.37 -5.65 27.61
N SER A 2 -10.34 -5.45 26.72
CA SER A 2 -11.11 -6.57 26.20
C SER A 2 -10.34 -7.17 25.03
N GLU A 3 -9.56 -8.22 25.28
CA GLU A 3 -9.05 -9.06 24.19
C GLU A 3 -10.24 -9.60 23.39
N ILE A 4 -10.09 -9.69 22.07
CA ILE A 4 -11.03 -10.49 21.27
C ILE A 4 -10.63 -11.92 21.57
N SER A 5 -11.42 -12.63 22.37
CA SER A 5 -11.18 -14.05 22.61
C SER A 5 -11.38 -14.78 21.29
N GLU A 6 -10.40 -15.62 20.96
CA GLU A 6 -10.46 -16.47 19.77
C GLU A 6 -11.68 -17.39 19.81
N GLU A 7 -12.02 -17.88 21.00
CA GLU A 7 -13.14 -18.78 21.24
C GLU A 7 -14.48 -18.06 21.08
N GLU A 8 -14.57 -16.80 21.51
CA GLU A 8 -15.76 -15.97 21.31
C GLU A 8 -15.96 -15.63 19.84
N TRP A 9 -14.89 -15.21 19.16
CA TRP A 9 -14.95 -14.93 17.73
C TRP A 9 -15.25 -16.18 16.91
N LYS A 10 -14.67 -17.34 17.24
CA LYS A 10 -14.96 -18.61 16.58
C LYS A 10 -16.43 -18.98 16.73
N ARG A 11 -17.01 -18.81 17.92
CA ARG A 11 -18.43 -19.09 18.18
C ARG A 11 -19.35 -18.20 17.36
N ASP A 12 -19.08 -16.90 17.35
CA ASP A 12 -19.90 -15.94 16.59
C ASP A 12 -19.73 -16.12 15.09
N LEU A 13 -18.50 -16.44 14.64
CA LEU A 13 -18.26 -16.81 13.25
C LEU A 13 -19.00 -18.10 12.86
N THR A 14 -19.07 -19.08 13.76
CA THR A 14 -19.87 -20.30 13.53
C THR A 14 -21.34 -19.96 13.36
N SER A 15 -21.92 -19.18 14.28
CA SER A 15 -23.31 -18.73 14.19
C SER A 15 -23.57 -17.95 12.89
N ILE A 16 -22.62 -17.12 12.46
CA ILE A 16 -22.67 -16.39 11.19
C ILE A 16 -22.70 -17.34 9.99
N LEU A 17 -21.87 -18.40 9.99
CA LEU A 17 -21.82 -19.37 8.89
C LEU A 17 -23.01 -20.34 8.88
N GLU A 18 -23.61 -20.61 10.04
CA GLU A 18 -24.84 -21.40 10.15
C GLU A 18 -26.05 -20.68 9.57
N ASP A 19 -26.15 -19.36 9.81
CA ASP A 19 -27.18 -18.49 9.25
C ASP A 19 -27.07 -18.32 7.71
N LEU A 20 -25.93 -18.67 7.09
CA LEU A 20 -25.79 -18.63 5.63
C LEU A 20 -26.55 -19.77 4.95
N SER A 21 -27.27 -19.46 3.87
CA SER A 21 -27.79 -20.50 2.98
C SER A 21 -26.63 -21.26 2.31
N SER A 22 -26.89 -22.50 1.86
CA SER A 22 -25.85 -23.33 1.22
C SER A 22 -25.19 -22.65 0.02
N ALA A 23 -25.96 -21.90 -0.78
CA ALA A 23 -25.42 -21.14 -1.90
C ALA A 23 -24.51 -19.98 -1.45
N GLN A 24 -24.86 -19.31 -0.36
CA GLN A 24 -24.03 -18.23 0.22
C GLN A 24 -22.77 -18.79 0.88
N TYR A 25 -22.86 -19.96 1.53
CA TYR A 25 -21.70 -20.63 2.11
C TYR A 25 -20.69 -21.08 1.05
N ILE A 26 -21.16 -21.58 -0.09
CA ILE A 26 -20.29 -21.91 -1.24
C ILE A 26 -19.62 -20.63 -1.76
N LYS A 27 -20.39 -19.55 -1.96
CA LYS A 27 -19.86 -18.27 -2.42
C LYS A 27 -18.86 -17.66 -1.42
N MET A 28 -19.10 -17.83 -0.12
CA MET A 28 -18.19 -17.48 0.97
C MET A 28 -16.86 -18.22 0.82
N LYS A 29 -16.91 -19.55 0.66
CA LYS A 29 -15.71 -20.39 0.44
C LYS A 29 -14.92 -19.96 -0.79
N GLU A 30 -15.59 -19.57 -1.87
CA GLU A 30 -14.93 -19.06 -3.08
C GLU A 30 -14.28 -17.69 -2.86
N CYS A 31 -14.93 -16.80 -2.09
CA CYS A 31 -14.44 -15.46 -1.83
C CYS A 31 -13.25 -15.37 -0.86
N LEU A 32 -12.96 -16.43 -0.08
CA LEU A 32 -11.75 -16.52 0.76
C LEU A 32 -10.49 -16.60 -0.11
N ARG A 33 -9.79 -15.46 -0.25
CA ARG A 33 -8.63 -15.34 -1.12
C ARG A 33 -7.38 -15.91 -0.45
N GLY A 34 -6.73 -16.89 -1.11
CA GLY A 34 -5.50 -17.52 -0.62
C GLY A 34 -5.72 -18.70 0.34
N PHE A 35 -6.96 -18.97 0.76
CA PHE A 35 -7.27 -20.14 1.57
C PHE A 35 -7.10 -21.43 0.73
N PRO A 36 -6.43 -22.48 1.24
CA PRO A 36 -6.16 -23.70 0.49
C PRO A 36 -7.43 -24.35 -0.03
N ARG A 37 -7.51 -24.62 -1.35
CA ARG A 37 -8.68 -25.30 -1.97
C ARG A 37 -8.98 -26.64 -1.30
N VAL A 38 -7.94 -27.39 -0.92
CA VAL A 38 -8.06 -28.67 -0.21
C VAL A 38 -8.86 -28.54 1.10
N LEU A 39 -8.74 -27.41 1.80
CA LEU A 39 -9.51 -27.13 3.02
C LEU A 39 -10.91 -26.56 2.73
N LYS A 40 -11.21 -26.14 1.48
CA LYS A 40 -12.54 -25.63 1.10
C LYS A 40 -13.54 -26.75 0.86
N ASP A 41 -13.11 -27.83 0.23
CA ASP A 41 -14.00 -28.91 -0.22
C ASP A 41 -14.35 -29.93 0.88
N GLY A 42 -13.53 -30.05 1.93
CA GLY A 42 -13.70 -31.06 2.98
C GLY A 42 -14.18 -30.56 4.35
N GLN A 43 -14.48 -29.26 4.50
CA GLN A 43 -14.79 -28.68 5.82
C GLN A 43 -16.29 -28.38 5.98
N SER A 44 -16.83 -28.90 7.10
CA SER A 44 -18.17 -28.62 7.59
C SER A 44 -18.30 -27.16 8.04
N ARG A 45 -19.54 -26.65 8.19
CA ARG A 45 -19.79 -25.26 8.62
C ARG A 45 -19.25 -24.96 10.01
N GLU A 46 -19.12 -25.97 10.85
CA GLU A 46 -18.64 -25.90 12.23
C GLU A 46 -17.10 -25.87 12.30
N GLU A 47 -16.42 -26.57 11.40
CA GLU A 47 -14.95 -26.62 11.37
C GLU A 47 -14.33 -25.45 10.61
N MET A 48 -15.07 -24.88 9.65
CA MET A 48 -14.60 -23.79 8.79
C MET A 48 -14.13 -22.53 9.56
N PRO A 49 -14.84 -22.03 10.59
CA PRO A 49 -14.40 -20.92 11.43
C PRO A 49 -13.04 -21.16 12.07
N GLY A 50 -12.81 -22.36 12.60
CA GLY A 50 -11.55 -22.74 13.21
C GLY A 50 -10.40 -22.68 12.22
N LYS A 51 -10.58 -23.23 11.01
CA LYS A 51 -9.56 -23.19 9.96
C LYS A 51 -9.29 -21.79 9.42
N ILE A 52 -10.31 -20.94 9.32
CA ILE A 52 -10.14 -19.55 8.90
C ILE A 52 -9.30 -18.80 9.94
N ILE A 53 -9.60 -18.98 11.22
CA ILE A 53 -8.83 -18.35 12.31
C ILE A 53 -7.41 -18.91 12.38
N GLU A 54 -7.22 -20.23 12.23
CA GLU A 54 -5.91 -20.90 12.22
C GLU A 54 -5.04 -20.40 11.05
N PHE A 55 -5.64 -20.18 9.87
CA PHE A 55 -4.90 -19.77 8.66
C PHE A 55 -4.64 -18.27 8.58
N TYR A 56 -5.63 -17.43 8.86
CA TYR A 56 -5.50 -15.97 8.74
C TYR A 56 -5.07 -15.30 10.05
N GLY A 57 -5.33 -15.92 11.19
CA GLY A 57 -5.24 -15.31 12.52
C GLY A 57 -6.50 -14.52 12.87
N LYS A 58 -6.79 -14.37 14.17
CA LYS A 58 -8.01 -13.76 14.72
C LYS A 58 -8.37 -12.39 14.09
N GLU A 59 -7.45 -11.44 14.05
CA GLU A 59 -7.74 -10.08 13.55
C GLU A 59 -7.95 -10.03 12.02
N LYS A 60 -7.13 -10.77 11.25
CA LYS A 60 -7.28 -10.83 9.80
C LYS A 60 -8.51 -11.64 9.39
N SER A 61 -8.86 -12.68 10.16
CA SER A 61 -10.08 -13.47 9.90
C SER A 61 -11.35 -12.62 10.03
N ILE A 62 -11.41 -11.68 10.99
CA ILE A 62 -12.52 -10.74 11.16
C ILE A 62 -12.65 -9.81 9.96
N LEU A 63 -11.52 -9.26 9.47
CA LEU A 63 -11.50 -8.36 8.30
C LEU A 63 -11.81 -9.08 6.99
N GLU A 64 -11.27 -10.28 6.79
CA GLU A 64 -11.57 -11.08 5.61
C GLU A 64 -13.04 -11.50 5.61
N MET A 65 -13.58 -11.83 6.79
CA MET A 65 -15.01 -12.07 6.94
C MET A 65 -15.81 -10.82 6.54
N GLU A 66 -15.50 -9.63 7.07
CA GLU A 66 -16.16 -8.36 6.69
C GLU A 66 -16.16 -8.13 5.17
N ARG A 67 -15.04 -8.45 4.51
CA ARG A 67 -14.89 -8.31 3.06
C ARG A 67 -15.76 -9.30 2.29
N VAL A 68 -15.72 -10.57 2.67
CA VAL A 68 -16.54 -11.60 2.00
C VAL A 68 -18.03 -11.31 2.21
N MET A 69 -18.37 -10.88 3.41
CA MET A 69 -19.71 -10.48 3.81
C MET A 69 -20.26 -9.32 2.93
N LYS A 70 -19.44 -8.34 2.55
CA LYS A 70 -19.83 -7.30 1.57
C LYS A 70 -20.08 -7.81 0.14
N GLN A 71 -19.55 -8.97 -0.23
CA GLN A 71 -19.68 -9.55 -1.58
C GLN A 71 -20.91 -10.47 -1.71
N ILE A 72 -21.61 -10.78 -0.61
CA ILE A 72 -22.78 -11.65 -0.60
C ILE A 72 -24.06 -10.78 -0.60
N PRO A 73 -24.84 -10.76 -1.70
CA PRO A 73 -25.83 -9.70 -2.01
C PRO A 73 -27.05 -9.56 -1.10
N ARG A 74 -27.21 -10.35 -0.04
CA ARG A 74 -28.42 -10.35 0.80
C ARG A 74 -28.13 -10.40 2.29
N MET A 75 -26.92 -10.05 2.72
CA MET A 75 -26.56 -10.17 4.14
C MET A 75 -27.55 -9.50 5.07
N ASP A 76 -28.27 -10.31 5.83
CA ASP A 76 -29.23 -9.86 6.82
C ASP A 76 -28.55 -9.03 7.91
N ASP A 77 -29.25 -8.00 8.40
CA ASP A 77 -28.78 -7.08 9.44
C ASP A 77 -28.27 -7.79 10.70
N ARG A 78 -28.75 -9.01 10.97
CA ARG A 78 -28.37 -9.84 12.12
C ARG A 78 -26.90 -10.25 12.06
N THR A 79 -26.45 -10.76 10.92
CA THR A 79 -25.07 -11.23 10.73
C THR A 79 -24.09 -10.06 10.73
N GLN A 80 -24.48 -8.91 10.16
CA GLN A 80 -23.71 -7.67 10.24
C GLN A 80 -23.65 -7.09 11.65
N SER A 81 -24.73 -7.20 12.43
CA SER A 81 -24.77 -6.75 13.82
C SER A 81 -23.85 -7.58 14.72
N LEU A 82 -23.65 -8.87 14.41
CA LEU A 82 -22.68 -9.71 15.10
C LEU A 82 -21.24 -9.39 14.69
N LEU A 83 -20.99 -9.08 13.41
CA LEU A 83 -19.64 -8.82 12.90
C LEU A 83 -19.10 -7.42 13.21
N LYS A 84 -19.96 -6.39 13.14
CA LYS A 84 -19.61 -4.99 13.41
C LYS A 84 -18.84 -4.75 14.71
N PRO A 85 -19.27 -5.26 15.89
CA PRO A 85 -18.56 -5.00 17.14
C PRO A 85 -17.13 -5.56 17.13
N TYR A 86 -16.90 -6.70 16.46
CA TYR A 86 -15.55 -7.26 16.31
C TYR A 86 -14.68 -6.43 15.38
N VAL A 87 -15.20 -6.02 14.22
CA VAL A 87 -14.50 -5.13 13.29
C VAL A 87 -14.15 -3.81 13.96
N GLN A 88 -15.10 -3.22 14.70
CA GLN A 88 -14.86 -2.00 15.45
C GLN A 88 -13.81 -2.24 16.52
N LYS A 89 -13.86 -3.33 17.29
CA LYS A 89 -12.87 -3.67 18.32
C LYS A 89 -11.47 -3.92 17.76
N VAL A 90 -11.34 -4.49 16.55
CA VAL A 90 -10.06 -4.60 15.82
C VAL A 90 -9.55 -3.22 15.41
N ARG A 91 -10.42 -2.37 14.86
CA ARG A 91 -10.09 -0.99 14.45
C ARG A 91 -9.89 -0.03 15.63
N SER A 92 -10.39 -0.35 16.82
CA SER A 92 -10.34 0.48 18.03
C SER A 92 -9.11 0.20 18.89
N LYS A 93 -8.16 -0.61 18.44
CA LYS A 93 -6.87 -0.74 19.11
C LYS A 93 -5.96 0.40 18.64
N PRO A 94 -5.68 1.43 19.45
CA PRO A 94 -4.58 2.33 19.14
C PRO A 94 -3.25 1.57 19.32
N GLU A 95 -2.40 1.69 18.32
CA GLU A 95 -0.98 1.33 18.32
C GLU A 95 -0.29 1.68 19.65
N LYS A 96 -0.13 0.69 20.53
CA LYS A 96 0.89 0.73 21.57
C LYS A 96 2.16 0.08 21.04
N GLN A 97 2.85 0.80 20.15
CA GLN A 97 4.32 0.75 20.00
C GLN A 97 4.90 1.82 19.04
N GLN A 98 4.09 2.66 18.39
CA GLN A 98 4.61 3.77 17.57
C GLN A 98 4.01 5.11 17.98
N HIS A 99 4.29 5.54 19.21
CA HIS A 99 4.28 6.97 19.47
C HIS A 99 5.68 7.42 19.80
N GLU A 100 6.41 7.89 18.79
CA GLU A 100 7.21 9.11 18.89
C GLU A 100 7.85 9.40 17.52
N MET A 101 7.18 10.18 16.68
CA MET A 101 7.56 11.57 16.45
C MET A 101 6.82 12.14 15.22
N LYS A 102 6.09 13.25 15.46
CA LYS A 102 5.72 14.30 14.50
C LYS A 102 4.62 14.02 13.46
N ARG A 103 3.38 14.21 13.94
CA ARG A 103 2.49 15.35 13.59
C ARG A 103 2.62 15.89 12.15
N ARG A 104 1.75 15.45 11.23
CA ARG A 104 0.48 16.10 10.83
C ARG A 104 0.02 15.54 9.49
N ARG A 105 -1.16 14.93 9.51
CA ARG A 105 -2.17 14.81 8.43
C ARG A 105 -1.63 14.82 7.01
N GLU A 106 -1.47 13.63 6.45
CA GLU A 106 -2.36 13.03 5.44
C GLU A 106 -1.65 11.76 4.94
N GLU A 107 -2.38 10.91 4.22
CA GLU A 107 -1.88 9.77 3.44
C GLU A 107 -1.83 8.40 4.13
N GLU A 108 -2.93 7.67 3.90
CA GLU A 108 -2.95 6.21 3.67
C GLU A 108 -1.73 5.72 2.88
N PRO A 109 -1.20 4.54 3.23
CA PRO A 109 -0.98 3.57 2.16
C PRO A 109 -1.29 2.14 2.59
N GLU A 110 -2.29 1.55 1.95
CA GLU A 110 -2.40 0.10 1.78
C GLU A 110 -1.20 -0.43 0.97
N GLU A 111 -0.57 -1.47 1.50
CA GLU A 111 0.53 -2.24 0.92
C GLU A 111 0.15 -2.95 -0.40
N GLY A 112 1.18 -3.30 -1.18
CA GLY A 112 1.09 -4.47 -2.05
C GLY A 112 1.23 -4.23 -3.55
N THR A 113 2.08 -3.32 -3.99
CA THR A 113 2.69 -3.32 -5.33
C THR A 113 3.96 -2.48 -5.26
N ARG A 114 5.09 -2.92 -5.83
CA ARG A 114 6.30 -2.10 -6.04
C ARG A 114 5.87 -0.64 -6.30
N PRO A 115 6.25 0.34 -5.45
CA PRO A 115 5.74 1.68 -5.65
C PRO A 115 6.17 2.13 -7.05
N ALA A 116 5.19 2.48 -7.88
CA ALA A 116 5.45 3.10 -9.17
C ALA A 116 6.49 4.19 -8.96
N ALA A 117 7.53 4.25 -9.79
CA ALA A 117 8.65 5.17 -9.64
C ALA A 117 8.19 6.61 -9.34
N GLU A 118 7.05 7.01 -9.88
CA GLU A 118 6.35 8.29 -9.64
C GLU A 118 6.02 8.55 -8.16
N LYS A 119 5.51 7.55 -7.42
CA LYS A 119 5.18 7.69 -5.99
C LYS A 119 6.45 7.78 -5.14
N LYS A 120 7.52 7.07 -5.51
CA LYS A 120 8.83 7.21 -4.84
C LYS A 120 9.41 8.59 -5.07
N LEU A 121 9.37 9.06 -6.33
CA LEU A 121 9.87 10.37 -6.70
C LEU A 121 9.14 11.50 -5.98
N ALA A 122 7.82 11.38 -5.81
CA ALA A 122 7.03 12.33 -5.05
C ALA A 122 7.43 12.40 -3.56
N ARG A 123 7.67 11.24 -2.94
CA ARG A 123 8.10 11.16 -1.53
C ARG A 123 9.51 11.70 -1.31
N LEU A 124 10.42 11.38 -2.24
CA LEU A 124 11.82 11.78 -2.17
C LEU A 124 12.06 13.20 -2.70
N ARG A 125 11.04 13.85 -3.28
CA ARG A 125 11.15 15.18 -3.89
C ARG A 125 11.79 16.20 -2.96
N SER A 126 11.36 16.28 -1.70
CA SER A 126 11.88 17.26 -0.75
C SER A 126 13.35 17.01 -0.41
N ALA A 127 13.74 15.76 -0.23
CA ALA A 127 15.12 15.39 0.11
C ALA A 127 16.05 15.52 -1.11
N LEU A 128 15.58 15.14 -2.31
CA LEU A 128 16.28 15.37 -3.56
C LEU A 128 16.48 16.86 -3.83
N VAL A 129 15.46 17.70 -3.64
CA VAL A 129 15.57 19.15 -3.81
C VAL A 129 16.60 19.78 -2.87
N GLN A 130 16.77 19.25 -1.66
CA GLN A 130 17.75 19.75 -0.69
C GLN A 130 19.17 19.24 -0.95
N ASN A 131 19.33 18.01 -1.43
CA ASN A 131 20.64 17.38 -1.62
C ASN A 131 21.17 17.46 -3.06
N MET A 132 20.33 17.79 -4.05
CA MET A 132 20.77 17.94 -5.44
C MET A 132 21.54 19.25 -5.63
N SER A 133 22.85 19.13 -5.83
CA SER A 133 23.72 20.24 -6.22
C SER A 133 23.46 20.65 -7.68
N ARG A 134 23.76 21.91 -8.04
CA ARG A 134 23.58 22.41 -9.42
C ARG A 134 24.28 21.53 -10.45
N GLU A 135 25.46 21.02 -10.11
CA GLU A 135 26.22 20.12 -10.97
C GLU A 135 25.50 18.80 -11.21
N LEU A 136 24.98 18.16 -10.15
CA LEU A 136 24.19 16.93 -10.27
C LEU A 136 22.93 17.15 -11.12
N ILE A 137 22.27 18.30 -10.98
CA ILE A 137 21.07 18.62 -11.77
C ILE A 137 21.39 18.74 -13.26
N ASN A 138 22.47 19.46 -13.61
CA ASN A 138 22.91 19.59 -15.01
C ASN A 138 23.28 18.22 -15.60
N GLN A 139 24.01 17.43 -14.82
CA GLN A 139 24.39 16.07 -15.14
C GLN A 139 23.19 15.14 -15.38
N LEU A 140 22.16 15.23 -14.53
CA LEU A 140 20.92 14.47 -14.71
C LEU A 140 20.12 14.94 -15.93
N LEU A 141 20.13 16.25 -16.22
CA LEU A 141 19.53 16.81 -17.42
C LEU A 141 20.21 16.29 -18.69
N ASP A 142 21.55 16.22 -18.70
CA ASP A 142 22.33 15.64 -19.79
C ASP A 142 22.01 14.15 -20.00
N ASP A 143 21.95 13.37 -18.92
CA ASP A 143 21.61 11.94 -19.02
C ASP A 143 20.20 11.70 -19.54
N LEU A 144 19.23 12.49 -19.07
CA LEU A 144 17.85 12.39 -19.52
C LEU A 144 17.67 12.85 -20.97
N LEU A 145 18.48 13.79 -21.44
CA LEU A 145 18.57 14.17 -22.84
C LEU A 145 19.15 13.03 -23.69
N MET A 146 20.28 12.44 -23.25
CA MET A 146 20.88 11.28 -23.93
C MET A 146 19.93 10.08 -23.99
N ASP A 147 19.14 9.89 -22.95
CA ASP A 147 18.14 8.82 -22.86
C ASP A 147 16.88 9.05 -23.70
N GLY A 148 16.76 10.22 -24.36
CA GLY A 148 15.59 10.63 -25.14
C GLY A 148 14.35 10.92 -24.29
N VAL A 149 14.52 11.15 -22.99
CA VAL A 149 13.41 11.49 -22.07
C VAL A 149 13.05 12.97 -22.20
N LEU A 150 14.07 13.82 -22.32
CA LEU A 150 13.95 15.25 -22.52
C LEU A 150 14.44 15.63 -23.93
N ASN A 151 13.94 16.73 -24.47
CA ASN A 151 14.52 17.41 -25.62
C ASN A 151 15.38 18.61 -25.18
N ASP A 152 16.22 19.13 -26.07
CA ASP A 152 17.11 20.28 -25.78
C ASP A 152 16.32 21.51 -25.29
N GLY A 153 15.14 21.77 -25.85
CA GLY A 153 14.28 22.89 -25.42
C GLY A 153 13.72 22.71 -24.00
N GLU A 154 13.36 21.50 -23.61
CA GLU A 154 12.89 21.16 -22.26
C GLU A 154 14.03 21.30 -21.25
N LYS A 155 15.24 20.89 -21.62
CA LYS A 155 16.45 21.06 -20.80
C LYS A 155 16.77 22.54 -20.60
N ASP A 156 16.83 23.33 -21.67
CA ASP A 156 17.10 24.76 -21.58
C ASP A 156 16.02 25.50 -20.78
N SER A 157 14.75 25.10 -20.90
CA SER A 157 13.67 25.67 -20.09
C SER A 157 13.90 25.48 -18.58
N VAL A 158 14.36 24.29 -18.16
CA VAL A 158 14.68 24.02 -16.75
C VAL A 158 15.87 24.85 -16.27
N LEU A 159 16.87 25.05 -17.12
CA LEU A 159 18.08 25.84 -16.82
C LEU A 159 17.78 27.35 -16.75
N GLN A 160 16.88 27.84 -17.60
CA GLN A 160 16.56 29.25 -17.75
C GLN A 160 15.50 29.75 -16.76
N GLU A 161 14.48 28.95 -16.42
CA GLU A 161 13.40 29.38 -15.52
C GLU A 161 13.76 29.42 -14.02
N ASN A 162 14.94 28.92 -13.62
CA ASN A 162 15.23 28.66 -12.20
C ASN A 162 16.62 29.19 -11.77
N ASP A 163 16.63 30.19 -10.87
CA ASP A 163 17.86 30.78 -10.32
C ASP A 163 18.51 29.95 -9.20
N THR A 164 17.72 29.16 -8.46
CA THR A 164 18.22 28.33 -7.35
C THR A 164 18.35 26.85 -7.72
N SER A 165 19.28 26.14 -7.08
CA SER A 165 19.42 24.68 -7.26
C SER A 165 18.14 23.94 -6.86
N ALA A 166 17.46 24.41 -5.83
CA ALA A 166 16.22 23.81 -5.35
C ALA A 166 15.07 23.95 -6.37
N ASP A 167 14.94 25.10 -7.01
CA ASP A 167 13.90 25.33 -8.01
C ASP A 167 14.17 24.52 -9.29
N ARG A 168 15.44 24.43 -9.72
CA ARG A 168 15.85 23.55 -10.83
C ARG A 168 15.53 22.08 -10.55
N ALA A 169 15.88 21.60 -9.36
CA ALA A 169 15.59 20.24 -8.93
C ALA A 169 14.07 19.99 -8.92
N ARG A 170 13.29 20.96 -8.46
CA ARG A 170 11.83 20.87 -8.42
C ARG A 170 11.23 20.75 -9.82
N CYS A 171 11.65 21.62 -10.75
CA CYS A 171 11.23 21.57 -12.15
C CYS A 171 11.62 20.26 -12.82
N LEU A 172 12.86 19.80 -12.62
CA LEU A 172 13.34 18.53 -13.18
C LEU A 172 12.47 17.35 -12.71
N ILE A 173 12.22 17.27 -11.40
CA ILE A 173 11.37 16.21 -10.82
C ILE A 173 9.93 16.28 -11.38
N ASP A 174 9.34 17.48 -11.49
CA ASP A 174 7.99 17.62 -12.04
C ASP A 174 7.92 17.24 -13.51
N MET A 175 8.94 17.58 -14.29
CA MET A 175 9.02 17.24 -15.71
C MET A 175 9.14 15.73 -15.91
N VAL A 176 10.03 15.08 -15.17
CA VAL A 176 10.18 13.62 -15.16
C VAL A 176 8.89 12.91 -14.72
N LYS A 177 8.16 13.48 -13.75
CA LYS A 177 6.87 12.97 -13.31
C LYS A 177 5.80 13.13 -14.40
N ARG A 178 5.74 14.27 -15.11
CA ARG A 178 4.81 14.50 -16.23
C ARG A 178 5.06 13.56 -17.41
N LYS A 179 6.32 13.21 -17.69
CA LYS A 179 6.70 12.23 -18.73
C LYS A 179 6.30 10.79 -18.37
N GLY A 180 6.03 10.50 -17.10
CA GLY A 180 5.48 9.24 -16.61
C GLY A 180 6.51 8.22 -16.13
N ARG A 181 6.06 6.97 -15.94
CA ARG A 181 6.82 5.92 -15.25
C ARG A 181 8.18 5.58 -15.86
N GLY A 182 8.29 5.58 -17.19
CA GLY A 182 9.55 5.26 -17.88
C GLY A 182 10.65 6.27 -17.58
N ALA A 183 10.30 7.56 -17.68
CA ALA A 183 11.18 8.68 -17.33
C ALA A 183 11.57 8.65 -15.85
N SER A 184 10.58 8.46 -14.96
CA SER A 184 10.82 8.39 -13.51
C SER A 184 11.78 7.24 -13.13
N ARG A 185 11.71 6.11 -13.82
CA ARG A 185 12.61 4.98 -13.57
C ARG A 185 14.04 5.27 -14.04
N LYS A 186 14.21 5.84 -15.24
CA LYS A 186 15.53 6.25 -15.76
C LYS A 186 16.18 7.30 -14.86
N PHE A 187 15.42 8.30 -14.44
CA PHE A 187 15.91 9.34 -13.53
C PHE A 187 16.43 8.79 -12.20
N ILE A 188 15.70 7.85 -11.59
CA ILE A 188 16.15 7.17 -10.35
C ILE A 188 17.45 6.38 -10.59
N CYS A 189 17.56 5.70 -11.74
CA CYS A 189 18.76 4.95 -12.10
C CYS A 189 20.00 5.85 -12.24
N HIS A 190 19.82 7.04 -12.84
CA HIS A 190 20.91 8.01 -12.98
C HIS A 190 21.32 8.63 -11.64
N ILE A 191 20.36 8.89 -10.75
CA ILE A 191 20.67 9.30 -9.38
C ILE A 191 21.51 8.22 -8.67
N GLN A 192 21.12 6.95 -8.76
CA GLN A 192 21.90 5.84 -8.19
C GLN A 192 23.31 5.72 -8.79
N SER A 193 23.45 5.97 -10.09
CA SER A 193 24.73 5.85 -10.79
C SER A 193 25.69 7.00 -10.49
N ARG A 194 25.16 8.23 -10.37
CA ARG A 194 25.97 9.44 -10.12
C ARG A 194 26.22 9.68 -8.64
N ASP A 195 25.22 9.41 -7.80
CA ASP A 195 25.30 9.61 -6.36
C ASP A 195 24.72 8.41 -5.60
N PRO A 196 25.49 7.31 -5.52
CA PRO A 196 25.07 6.12 -4.79
C PRO A 196 24.88 6.40 -3.29
N THR A 197 25.62 7.36 -2.73
CA THR A 197 25.49 7.79 -1.32
C THR A 197 24.14 8.44 -1.05
N LEU A 198 23.70 9.34 -1.92
CA LEU A 198 22.38 9.94 -1.88
C LEU A 198 21.29 8.90 -2.11
N SER A 199 21.51 7.93 -3.00
CA SER A 199 20.54 6.88 -3.25
C SER A 199 20.33 5.94 -2.04
N ALA A 200 21.41 5.68 -1.30
CA ALA A 200 21.38 4.88 -0.08
C ALA A 200 20.68 5.63 1.06
N ASP A 201 20.98 6.92 1.22
CA ASP A 201 20.32 7.81 2.19
C ASP A 201 18.81 7.93 1.94
N LEU A 202 18.41 7.89 0.67
CA LEU A 202 17.01 7.96 0.24
C LEU A 202 16.30 6.60 0.17
N GLY A 203 16.97 5.48 0.48
CA GLY A 203 16.38 4.14 0.49
C GLY A 203 15.94 3.64 -0.90
N LEU A 204 16.64 4.03 -1.96
CA LEU A 204 16.36 3.56 -3.32
C LEU A 204 16.95 2.14 -3.50
N PRO A 205 16.14 1.10 -3.78
CA PRO A 205 16.67 -0.25 -3.96
C PRO A 205 17.53 -0.31 -5.23
N VAL A 206 18.74 -0.82 -5.05
CA VAL A 206 19.74 -1.14 -6.09
C VAL A 206 19.20 -2.19 -7.05
#